data_AF-A0A1Z2TPX4-F1
#
_entry.id   AF-A0A1Z2TPX4-F1
#
_cell.length_a   1.000
_cell.length_b   1.000
_cell.length_c   1.000
_cell.angle_alpha   90.00
_cell.angle_beta   90.00
_cell.angle_gamma   90.00
#
_symmetry.space_group_name_H-M   'P 1'
#
loop_
_entity.id
_entity.type
_entity.pdbx_description
1 polymer ?
#
loop_
_entity_poly.entity_id
_entity_poly.type
_entity_poly.pdbx_seq_one_letter_code
_entity_poly.pdbx_strand_id
1 'polypeptide(L)'
;MKRLAASLFILLLASSLVSAATYRLPGDTYNNIGIMGQVMIDLNVTMVNTAPFPKFIVVNPRYDFTVYRLDNSETMNAVLVGNTVLHNISNVKKTTLNYYTGFWIMPYETVVVNFRITSHYSYIVPTMDYKTVCGDTAKITTVEYNGSSVSGVIEDLDDIGIISCGVMYPQLVNTPKVLYLRSMFPMVDAHIKILQYEGDVTFRLTNVPNDAGTFNTFFAASIPVIFDGASMTDFTPNYTMTYRDYMEEFVWKYKGLNPPQKSQPQPLPTMPGMFQLSSSLISGVSVGTPEINPPKQAGFDFPVWIIFMGKGVDITYHVSWKNEGR
;
A
#
# COMPACT_ATOMS: atom_id res chain seq x y z
N MET A 1 -32.79 48.43 10.09
CA MET A 1 -32.53 47.26 10.96
C MET A 1 -33.46 46.05 10.73
N LYS A 2 -34.78 46.21 10.52
CA LYS A 2 -35.71 45.06 10.37
C LYS A 2 -35.45 44.14 9.14
N ARG A 3 -34.96 44.66 8.02
CA ARG A 3 -34.63 43.84 6.82
C ARG A 3 -33.31 43.05 6.94
N LEU A 4 -32.39 43.52 7.79
CA LEU A 4 -31.09 42.88 8.01
C LEU A 4 -31.24 41.68 8.95
N ALA A 5 -32.13 41.78 9.94
CA ALA A 5 -32.47 40.67 10.84
C ALA A 5 -33.17 39.50 10.11
N ALA A 6 -34.06 39.79 9.15
CA ALA A 6 -34.71 38.76 8.34
C ALA A 6 -33.73 38.01 7.42
N SER A 7 -32.72 38.71 6.88
CA SER A 7 -31.70 38.10 6.02
C SER A 7 -30.70 37.26 6.83
N LEU A 8 -30.36 37.68 8.06
CA LEU A 8 -29.53 36.88 8.97
C LEU A 8 -30.26 35.60 9.44
N PHE A 9 -31.57 35.67 9.66
CA PHE A 9 -32.36 34.53 10.11
C PHE A 9 -32.50 33.45 9.02
N ILE A 10 -32.59 33.84 7.74
CA ILE A 10 -32.60 32.91 6.60
C ILE A 10 -31.20 32.28 6.39
N LEU A 11 -30.11 33.03 6.61
CA LEU A 11 -28.76 32.45 6.60
C LEU A 11 -28.52 31.47 7.76
N LEU A 12 -29.10 31.74 8.94
CA LEU A 12 -29.03 30.86 10.11
C LEU A 12 -29.91 29.59 9.97
N LEU A 13 -31.00 29.67 9.22
CA LEU A 13 -31.84 28.50 8.87
C LEU A 13 -31.22 27.63 7.76
N ALA A 14 -30.37 28.19 6.91
CA ALA A 14 -29.61 27.43 5.91
C ALA A 14 -28.42 26.65 6.51
N SER A 15 -27.99 26.99 7.72
CA SER A 15 -26.87 26.32 8.42
C SER A 15 -27.23 25.00 9.13
N SER A 16 -28.50 24.57 9.10
CA SER A 16 -28.89 23.24 9.57
C SER A 16 -29.22 22.31 8.40
N LEU A 17 -28.34 22.26 7.40
CA LEU A 17 -28.28 21.11 6.47
C LEU A 17 -27.83 19.91 7.28
N VAL A 18 -28.79 19.29 7.95
CA VAL A 18 -28.67 17.94 8.48
C VAL A 18 -28.35 17.06 7.27
N SER A 19 -27.10 16.62 7.15
CA SER A 19 -26.68 15.73 6.08
C SER A 19 -27.49 14.44 6.22
N ALA A 20 -28.45 14.20 5.34
CA ALA A 20 -29.10 12.91 5.20
C ALA A 20 -28.40 12.18 4.06
N ALA A 21 -27.89 10.98 4.32
CA ALA A 21 -27.10 10.22 3.36
C ALA A 21 -27.49 8.75 3.41
N THR A 22 -27.72 8.18 2.23
CA THR A 22 -27.93 6.73 2.06
C THR A 22 -26.81 6.18 1.22
N TYR A 23 -26.17 5.10 1.67
CA TYR A 23 -25.12 4.44 0.93
C TYR A 23 -25.20 2.92 1.04
N ARG A 24 -24.61 2.24 0.05
CA ARG A 24 -24.54 0.78 -0.05
C ARG A 24 -23.09 0.29 0.11
N LEU A 25 -22.94 -0.91 0.67
CA LEU A 25 -21.67 -1.63 0.81
C LEU A 25 -21.75 -2.96 0.04
N PRO A 26 -20.70 -3.39 -0.70
CA PRO A 26 -19.43 -2.72 -1.02
C PRO A 26 -19.56 -1.57 -2.04
N GLY A 27 -18.45 -0.91 -2.38
CA GLY A 27 -18.38 0.07 -3.48
C GLY A 27 -17.12 -0.08 -4.33
N ASP A 28 -17.02 0.68 -5.43
CA ASP A 28 -15.99 0.44 -6.45
C ASP A 28 -14.54 0.62 -5.94
N THR A 29 -14.33 1.53 -4.99
CA THR A 29 -12.99 1.90 -4.48
C THR A 29 -12.74 1.44 -3.04
N TYR A 30 -13.66 0.70 -2.43
CA TYR A 30 -13.57 0.24 -1.04
C TYR A 30 -14.19 -1.14 -0.87
N ASN A 31 -13.65 -1.94 0.05
CA ASN A 31 -14.14 -3.32 0.26
C ASN A 31 -15.50 -3.38 0.98
N ASN A 32 -16.03 -4.59 1.14
CA ASN A 32 -17.32 -4.84 1.78
C ASN A 32 -17.43 -4.39 3.25
N ILE A 33 -16.34 -3.99 3.92
CA ILE A 33 -16.38 -3.42 5.27
C ILE A 33 -16.07 -1.91 5.29
N GLY A 34 -16.06 -1.25 4.13
CA GLY A 34 -15.92 0.20 4.00
C GLY A 34 -14.48 0.70 4.05
N ILE A 35 -13.49 -0.11 3.71
CA ILE A 35 -12.07 0.28 3.79
C ILE A 35 -11.53 0.63 2.41
N MET A 36 -11.12 1.88 2.25
CA MET A 36 -10.35 2.36 1.10
C MET A 36 -8.89 2.59 1.52
N GLY A 37 -7.97 2.02 0.75
CA GLY A 37 -6.53 2.21 0.91
C GLY A 37 -5.97 3.14 -0.15
N GLN A 38 -5.19 4.13 0.28
CA GLN A 38 -4.52 5.12 -0.58
C GLN A 38 -3.03 5.18 -0.24
N VAL A 39 -2.19 5.23 -1.28
CA VAL A 39 -0.74 5.35 -1.10
C VAL A 39 -0.27 6.70 -1.62
N MET A 40 0.46 7.38 -0.76
CA MET A 40 1.24 8.56 -1.07
C MET A 40 2.72 8.24 -0.90
N ILE A 41 3.55 8.81 -1.76
CA ILE A 41 4.98 8.55 -1.83
C ILE A 41 5.67 9.91 -1.94
N ASP A 42 6.77 10.11 -1.23
CA ASP A 42 7.61 11.29 -1.35
C ASP A 42 9.07 10.83 -1.30
N LEU A 43 9.73 10.74 -2.45
CA LEU A 43 11.07 10.14 -2.59
C LEU A 43 12.02 11.08 -3.28
N ASN A 44 13.17 11.31 -2.67
CA ASN A 44 14.33 11.90 -3.32
C ASN A 44 15.15 10.81 -3.99
N VAL A 45 15.43 10.97 -5.27
CA VAL A 45 16.15 9.97 -6.07
C VAL A 45 17.33 10.64 -6.73
N THR A 46 18.53 10.12 -6.45
CA THR A 46 19.76 10.57 -7.09
C THR A 46 20.02 9.73 -8.33
N MET A 47 20.13 10.39 -9.47
CA MET A 47 20.35 9.76 -10.78
C MET A 47 21.59 10.34 -11.44
N VAL A 48 22.29 9.52 -12.21
CA VAL A 48 23.43 9.95 -13.02
C VAL A 48 23.25 9.52 -14.46
N ASN A 49 23.58 10.41 -15.39
CA ASN A 49 23.72 10.07 -16.80
C ASN A 49 25.18 9.75 -17.12
N THR A 50 25.51 8.50 -17.40
CA THR A 50 26.88 8.08 -17.73
C THR A 50 27.21 8.19 -19.23
N ALA A 51 26.28 8.69 -20.06
CA ALA A 51 26.51 8.87 -21.50
C ALA A 51 27.19 10.21 -21.82
N PRO A 52 27.92 10.30 -22.95
CA PRO A 52 28.50 11.56 -23.43
C PRO A 52 27.48 12.51 -24.10
N PHE A 53 26.18 12.24 -23.98
CA PHE A 53 25.12 13.03 -24.60
C PHE A 53 23.90 13.15 -23.66
N PRO A 54 23.12 14.24 -23.75
CA PRO A 54 21.99 14.47 -22.87
C PRO A 54 20.89 13.43 -23.07
N LYS A 55 20.15 13.14 -21.99
CA LYS A 55 19.03 12.18 -21.98
C LYS A 55 17.79 12.84 -21.40
N PHE A 56 16.63 12.59 -22.00
CA PHE A 56 15.34 13.04 -21.46
C PHE A 56 14.65 11.89 -20.75
N ILE A 57 14.33 12.08 -19.48
CA ILE A 57 13.63 11.09 -18.65
C ILE A 57 12.15 11.42 -18.66
N VAL A 58 11.34 10.55 -19.27
CA VAL A 58 9.87 10.66 -19.22
C VAL A 58 9.38 10.23 -17.85
N VAL A 59 8.57 11.06 -17.22
CA VAL A 59 7.99 10.80 -15.90
C VAL A 59 6.55 10.36 -16.05
N ASN A 60 6.10 9.44 -15.20
CA ASN A 60 4.70 9.03 -15.16
C ASN A 60 3.83 10.26 -14.84
N PRO A 61 2.77 10.55 -15.62
CA PRO A 61 1.82 11.63 -15.35
C PRO A 61 1.21 11.64 -13.94
N ARG A 62 1.27 10.52 -13.22
CA ARG A 62 0.79 10.42 -11.84
C ARG A 62 1.75 10.95 -10.78
N TYR A 63 2.99 11.28 -11.15
CA TYR A 63 4.02 11.72 -10.21
C TYR A 63 4.31 13.20 -10.39
N ASP A 64 4.22 13.95 -9.31
CA ASP A 64 4.84 15.26 -9.24
C ASP A 64 6.35 15.05 -9.23
N PHE A 65 7.09 16.00 -9.81
CA PHE A 65 8.53 16.00 -9.65
C PHE A 65 9.11 17.40 -9.49
N THR A 66 10.23 17.46 -8.78
CA THR A 66 11.08 18.65 -8.68
C THR A 66 12.52 18.22 -8.88
N VAL A 67 13.15 18.75 -9.92
CA VAL A 67 14.58 18.55 -10.19
C VAL A 67 15.37 19.58 -9.39
N TYR A 68 16.19 19.14 -8.45
CA TYR A 68 16.99 20.04 -7.63
C TYR A 68 18.22 20.52 -8.41
N ARG A 69 18.13 21.76 -8.89
CA ARG A 69 19.21 22.54 -9.52
C ARG A 69 19.20 23.95 -8.93
N LEU A 70 20.23 24.74 -9.23
CA LEU A 70 20.44 26.09 -8.64
C LEU A 70 19.21 27.01 -8.71
N ASP A 71 18.36 26.87 -9.72
CA ASP A 71 17.19 27.73 -9.93
C ASP A 71 15.85 27.11 -9.47
N ASN A 72 15.83 25.82 -9.06
CA ASN A 72 14.62 25.03 -8.76
C ASN A 72 13.47 25.25 -9.75
N SER A 73 13.80 25.54 -11.02
CA SER A 73 12.82 25.97 -12.03
C SER A 73 12.21 24.82 -12.82
N GLU A 74 12.60 23.58 -12.49
CA GLU A 74 12.25 22.37 -13.23
C GLU A 74 11.34 21.50 -12.37
N THR A 75 10.06 21.86 -12.39
CA THR A 75 9.02 21.22 -11.59
C THR A 75 7.80 20.90 -12.41
N MET A 76 7.10 19.83 -12.01
CA MET A 76 5.75 19.53 -12.45
C MET A 76 4.92 19.12 -11.24
N ASN A 77 3.72 19.69 -11.14
CA ASN A 77 2.72 19.29 -10.17
C ASN A 77 1.44 18.88 -10.91
N ALA A 78 0.90 17.72 -10.55
CA ALA A 78 -0.34 17.18 -11.07
C ALA A 78 -1.51 17.50 -10.13
N VAL A 79 -2.64 17.89 -10.71
CA VAL A 79 -3.90 18.09 -9.99
C VAL A 79 -4.98 17.29 -10.68
N LEU A 80 -5.67 16.43 -9.92
CA LEU A 80 -6.84 15.74 -10.43
C LEU A 80 -8.06 16.68 -10.35
N VAL A 81 -8.69 16.94 -11.50
CA VAL A 81 -9.94 17.71 -11.61
C VAL A 81 -10.98 16.82 -12.28
N GLY A 82 -11.94 16.34 -11.48
CA GLY A 82 -12.86 15.29 -11.91
C GLY A 82 -12.08 14.02 -12.26
N ASN A 83 -12.21 13.54 -13.51
CA ASN A 83 -11.48 12.38 -14.02
C ASN A 83 -10.27 12.77 -14.89
N THR A 84 -9.85 14.03 -14.89
CA THR A 84 -8.75 14.53 -15.72
C THR A 84 -7.58 14.98 -14.86
N VAL A 85 -6.37 14.58 -15.25
CA VAL A 85 -5.14 15.04 -14.60
C VAL A 85 -4.63 16.28 -15.34
N LEU A 86 -4.55 17.40 -14.64
CA LEU A 86 -3.96 18.64 -15.12
C LEU A 86 -2.51 18.75 -14.63
N HIS A 87 -1.57 19.05 -15.51
CA HIS A 87 -0.17 19.28 -15.13
C HIS A 87 0.12 20.78 -15.12
N ASN A 88 0.58 21.27 -13.98
CA ASN A 88 1.19 22.59 -13.87
C ASN A 88 2.71 22.43 -13.98
N ILE A 89 3.26 22.88 -15.11
CA ILE A 89 4.65 22.64 -15.49
C ILE A 89 5.42 23.97 -15.46
N SER A 90 6.53 24.01 -14.74
CA SER A 90 7.47 25.12 -14.79
C SER A 90 8.58 24.85 -15.83
N ASN A 91 9.09 25.92 -16.46
CA ASN A 91 10.17 25.86 -17.45
C ASN A 91 9.95 24.81 -18.56
N VAL A 92 8.86 24.95 -19.32
CA VAL A 92 8.41 24.00 -20.36
C VAL A 92 9.52 23.57 -21.33
N LYS A 93 10.49 24.44 -21.63
CA LYS A 93 11.64 24.12 -22.50
C LYS A 93 12.54 23.02 -21.94
N LYS A 94 12.65 22.92 -20.62
CA LYS A 94 13.47 21.91 -19.93
C LYS A 94 12.66 20.72 -19.42
N THR A 95 11.37 20.92 -19.14
CA THR A 95 10.51 19.91 -18.51
C THR A 95 9.58 19.18 -19.48
N THR A 96 9.67 19.49 -20.78
CA THR A 96 8.90 18.79 -21.82
C THR A 96 9.74 18.45 -23.05
N LEU A 97 9.38 17.34 -23.69
CA LEU A 97 9.92 16.91 -24.98
C LEU A 97 8.83 16.17 -25.75
N ASN A 98 8.52 16.59 -26.99
CA ASN A 98 7.48 15.95 -27.81
C ASN A 98 6.14 15.76 -27.08
N TYR A 99 5.73 16.77 -26.29
CA TYR A 99 4.54 16.73 -25.43
C TYR A 99 4.57 15.71 -24.28
N TYR A 100 5.68 15.01 -24.07
CA TYR A 100 5.92 14.25 -22.85
C TYR A 100 6.48 15.15 -21.75
N THR A 101 5.98 14.98 -20.53
CA THR A 101 6.53 15.62 -19.35
C THR A 101 7.70 14.80 -18.81
N GLY A 102 8.76 15.50 -18.39
CA GLY A 102 9.96 14.87 -17.90
C GLY A 102 11.04 15.88 -17.57
N PHE A 103 12.29 15.47 -17.58
CA PHE A 103 13.42 16.38 -17.39
C PHE A 103 14.66 15.86 -18.13
N TRP A 104 15.55 16.78 -18.47
CA TRP A 104 16.84 16.45 -19.06
C TRP A 104 17.87 16.12 -17.97
N ILE A 105 18.73 15.14 -18.24
CA ILE A 105 20.00 14.93 -17.51
C ILE A 105 21.13 15.09 -18.53
N MET A 106 22.00 16.07 -18.30
CA MET A 106 23.13 16.42 -19.14
C MET A 106 24.22 15.32 -19.09
N PRO A 107 25.16 15.28 -20.04
CA PRO A 107 26.25 14.30 -20.05
C PRO A 107 27.02 14.32 -18.72
N TYR A 108 27.23 13.15 -18.11
CA TYR A 108 27.96 12.99 -16.85
C TYR A 108 27.38 13.78 -15.66
N GLU A 109 26.16 14.31 -15.79
CA GLU A 109 25.48 15.03 -14.72
C GLU A 109 24.90 14.03 -13.71
N THR A 110 25.08 14.35 -12.42
CA THR A 110 24.36 13.72 -11.31
C THR A 110 23.33 14.72 -10.79
N VAL A 111 22.08 14.30 -10.68
CA VAL A 111 20.96 15.14 -10.27
C VAL A 111 20.13 14.45 -9.21
N VAL A 112 19.58 15.22 -8.28
CA VAL A 112 18.58 14.75 -7.31
C VAL A 112 17.22 15.21 -7.78
N VAL A 113 16.27 14.29 -7.85
CA VAL A 113 14.89 14.59 -8.22
C VAL A 113 13.98 14.08 -7.12
N ASN A 114 13.16 14.98 -6.60
CA ASN A 114 12.06 14.62 -5.71
C ASN A 114 10.88 14.16 -6.56
N PHE A 115 10.32 12.99 -6.26
CA PHE A 115 9.12 12.44 -6.87
C PHE A 115 8.04 12.29 -5.81
N ARG A 116 6.82 12.75 -6.12
CA ARG A 116 5.71 12.70 -5.15
C ARG A 116 4.43 12.13 -5.77
N ILE A 117 3.75 11.30 -5.01
CA ILE A 117 2.33 10.97 -5.19
C ILE A 117 1.60 11.65 -4.04
N THR A 118 0.80 12.66 -4.34
CA THR A 118 0.11 13.45 -3.31
C THR A 118 -1.26 12.87 -2.98
N SER A 119 -1.87 13.34 -1.89
CA SER A 119 -3.25 12.98 -1.52
C SER A 119 -4.28 13.46 -2.54
N HIS A 120 -3.98 14.50 -3.33
CA HIS A 120 -4.85 15.00 -4.40
C HIS A 120 -4.90 14.05 -5.60
N TYR A 121 -3.92 13.15 -5.72
CA TYR A 121 -3.90 12.13 -6.77
C TYR A 121 -3.23 10.84 -6.27
N SER A 122 -3.73 10.32 -5.15
CA SER A 122 -3.19 9.11 -4.51
C SER A 122 -3.41 7.86 -5.35
N TYR A 123 -2.53 6.87 -5.21
CA TYR A 123 -2.75 5.54 -5.80
C TYR A 123 -3.69 4.71 -4.92
N ILE A 124 -4.84 4.29 -5.46
CA ILE A 124 -5.78 3.40 -4.75
C ILE A 124 -5.18 1.99 -4.72
N VAL A 125 -5.03 1.45 -3.51
CA VAL A 125 -4.63 0.06 -3.28
C VAL A 125 -5.89 -0.78 -3.19
N PRO A 126 -6.06 -1.80 -4.05
CA PRO A 126 -7.18 -2.72 -3.94
C PRO A 126 -7.20 -3.38 -2.57
N THR A 127 -8.30 -3.23 -1.84
CA THR A 127 -8.53 -3.89 -0.56
C THR A 127 -9.32 -5.18 -0.78
N MET A 128 -9.03 -6.20 0.02
CA MET A 128 -9.71 -7.48 -0.02
C MET A 128 -11.00 -7.42 0.79
N ASP A 129 -12.05 -8.07 0.29
CA ASP A 129 -13.29 -8.24 1.02
C ASP A 129 -13.09 -9.13 2.24
N TYR A 130 -13.74 -8.74 3.34
CA TYR A 130 -13.81 -9.52 4.55
C TYR A 130 -14.63 -10.78 4.29
N LYS A 131 -14.08 -11.94 4.67
CA LYS A 131 -14.75 -13.24 4.47
C LYS A 131 -15.07 -13.90 5.79
N THR A 132 -16.34 -14.05 6.12
CA THR A 132 -16.76 -14.83 7.29
C THR A 132 -17.08 -16.28 6.90
N VAL A 133 -16.85 -17.21 7.84
CA VAL A 133 -17.17 -18.64 7.69
C VAL A 133 -18.68 -18.86 7.50
N CYS A 134 -19.49 -17.90 7.96
CA CYS A 134 -20.95 -17.94 7.91
C CYS A 134 -21.55 -17.28 6.66
N GLY A 135 -20.69 -16.81 5.74
CA GLY A 135 -21.09 -15.96 4.63
C GLY A 135 -21.52 -14.57 5.08
N ASP A 136 -21.78 -13.67 4.14
CA ASP A 136 -22.14 -12.27 4.41
C ASP A 136 -23.61 -12.09 4.88
N THR A 137 -24.22 -13.14 5.46
CA THR A 137 -25.59 -13.10 5.98
C THR A 137 -25.67 -12.26 7.27
N ALA A 138 -26.83 -11.63 7.52
CA ALA A 138 -27.07 -10.80 8.69
C ALA A 138 -26.14 -9.56 8.86
N LYS A 139 -25.57 -9.06 7.76
CA LYS A 139 -24.74 -7.84 7.73
C LYS A 139 -25.55 -6.63 7.24
N ILE A 140 -25.22 -5.44 7.74
CA ILE A 140 -25.76 -4.19 7.21
C ILE A 140 -25.22 -3.95 5.80
N THR A 141 -26.09 -3.98 4.80
CA THR A 141 -25.74 -3.75 3.37
C THR A 141 -26.01 -2.33 2.92
N THR A 142 -27.03 -1.69 3.51
CA THR A 142 -27.39 -0.30 3.26
C THR A 142 -27.45 0.47 4.57
N VAL A 143 -26.85 1.65 4.61
CA VAL A 143 -26.91 2.56 5.76
C VAL A 143 -27.65 3.81 5.34
N GLU A 144 -28.57 4.25 6.19
CA GLU A 144 -29.29 5.50 6.07
C GLU A 144 -29.02 6.37 7.29
N TYR A 145 -28.55 7.58 7.05
CA TYR A 145 -28.33 8.60 8.08
C TYR A 145 -29.34 9.73 7.91
N ASN A 146 -29.96 10.13 9.01
CA ASN A 146 -30.92 11.24 9.05
C ASN A 146 -30.56 12.23 10.18
N GLY A 147 -29.28 12.61 10.28
CA GLY A 147 -28.79 13.63 11.21
C GLY A 147 -28.65 13.26 12.67
N SER A 148 -29.64 12.58 13.22
CA SER A 148 -29.68 12.15 14.61
C SER A 148 -29.84 10.64 14.75
N SER A 149 -30.20 9.94 13.68
CA SER A 149 -30.42 8.50 13.67
C SER A 149 -29.67 7.84 12.52
N VAL A 150 -29.22 6.62 12.79
CA VAL A 150 -28.59 5.73 11.83
C VAL A 150 -29.46 4.48 11.74
N SER A 151 -29.96 4.18 10.55
CA SER A 151 -30.64 2.92 10.24
C SER A 151 -29.77 2.09 9.29
N GLY A 152 -29.87 0.77 9.43
CA GLY A 152 -29.21 -0.18 8.56
C GLY A 152 -30.22 -1.18 8.01
N VAL A 153 -30.11 -1.53 6.73
CA VAL A 153 -30.86 -2.65 6.14
C VAL A 153 -30.00 -3.90 6.26
N ILE A 154 -30.60 -4.95 6.82
CA ILE A 154 -30.03 -6.29 6.85
C ILE A 154 -30.92 -7.16 5.97
N GLU A 155 -30.32 -7.78 4.96
CA GLU A 155 -30.99 -8.69 4.04
C GLU A 155 -30.84 -10.14 4.52
N ASP A 156 -31.66 -11.05 3.99
CA ASP A 156 -31.57 -12.52 4.19
C ASP A 156 -31.71 -13.00 5.65
N LEU A 157 -32.83 -12.67 6.30
CA LEU A 157 -33.18 -13.09 7.67
C LEU A 157 -34.02 -14.39 7.75
N ASP A 158 -34.05 -15.19 6.69
CA ASP A 158 -35.03 -16.27 6.51
C ASP A 158 -34.91 -17.44 7.51
N ASP A 159 -33.86 -17.52 8.33
CA ASP A 159 -33.67 -18.59 9.33
C ASP A 159 -33.13 -18.06 10.66
N ILE A 160 -33.95 -18.16 11.72
CA ILE A 160 -33.59 -17.83 13.11
C ILE A 160 -32.49 -18.75 13.70
N GLY A 161 -32.21 -19.88 13.04
CA GLY A 161 -31.10 -20.77 13.35
C GLY A 161 -29.75 -20.25 12.86
N ILE A 162 -29.72 -19.25 11.97
CA ILE A 162 -28.52 -18.51 11.59
C ILE A 162 -28.23 -17.48 12.70
N ILE A 163 -27.93 -17.99 13.89
CA ILE A 163 -27.35 -17.18 14.97
C ILE A 163 -25.95 -16.82 14.47
N SER A 164 -25.80 -15.60 13.95
CA SER A 164 -24.56 -14.91 13.58
C SER A 164 -23.31 -15.63 14.08
N CYS A 165 -22.74 -16.55 13.27
CA CYS A 165 -21.78 -17.47 13.85
C CYS A 165 -20.39 -16.81 13.93
N GLY A 166 -19.85 -16.81 15.15
CA GLY A 166 -18.45 -16.55 15.41
C GLY A 166 -18.10 -15.15 15.89
N VAL A 167 -16.84 -15.02 16.26
CA VAL A 167 -16.19 -13.78 16.67
C VAL A 167 -15.47 -13.21 15.45
N MET A 168 -15.70 -11.93 15.16
CA MET A 168 -14.93 -11.24 14.11
C MET A 168 -13.46 -11.21 14.49
N TYR A 169 -12.60 -11.68 13.58
CA TYR A 169 -11.15 -11.54 13.72
C TYR A 169 -10.61 -10.55 12.70
N PRO A 170 -9.48 -9.87 12.97
CA PRO A 170 -8.96 -8.84 12.07
C PRO A 170 -8.27 -9.51 10.87
N GLN A 171 -8.96 -9.54 9.74
CA GLN A 171 -8.44 -10.10 8.48
C GLN A 171 -7.51 -9.13 7.80
N LEU A 172 -6.46 -9.65 7.17
CA LEU A 172 -5.54 -8.84 6.37
C LEU A 172 -6.25 -8.31 5.12
N VAL A 173 -6.43 -6.99 5.03
CA VAL A 173 -7.21 -6.34 3.95
C VAL A 173 -6.36 -5.94 2.75
N ASN A 174 -5.04 -6.01 2.83
CA ASN A 174 -4.16 -5.66 1.73
C ASN A 174 -2.94 -6.60 1.67
N THR A 175 -2.44 -6.79 0.46
CA THR A 175 -1.18 -7.51 0.20
C THR A 175 -0.16 -6.52 -0.32
N PRO A 176 1.09 -6.50 0.21
CA PRO A 176 2.11 -5.60 -0.29
C PRO A 176 2.43 -5.88 -1.76
N LYS A 177 2.60 -4.82 -2.56
CA LYS A 177 3.17 -4.93 -3.90
C LYS A 177 4.68 -4.74 -3.84
N VAL A 178 5.43 -5.71 -4.36
CA VAL A 178 6.89 -5.56 -4.49
C VAL A 178 7.17 -4.65 -5.69
N LEU A 179 7.85 -3.54 -5.45
CA LEU A 179 8.31 -2.63 -6.48
C LEU A 179 9.82 -2.76 -6.66
N TYR A 180 10.19 -2.97 -7.91
CA TYR A 180 11.58 -2.87 -8.35
C TYR A 180 11.86 -1.44 -8.77
N LEU A 181 13.05 -0.92 -8.46
CA LEU A 181 13.44 0.45 -8.81
C LEU A 181 13.26 0.81 -10.29
N ARG A 182 13.62 -0.12 -11.17
CA ARG A 182 13.45 0.03 -12.62
C ARG A 182 11.98 0.08 -13.07
N SER A 183 11.05 -0.38 -12.22
CA SER A 183 9.61 -0.30 -12.50
C SER A 183 9.00 1.03 -12.04
N MET A 184 9.57 1.67 -11.02
CA MET A 184 9.14 3.01 -10.57
C MET A 184 9.61 4.11 -11.52
N PHE A 185 10.83 3.97 -12.03
CA PHE A 185 11.39 4.84 -13.04
C PHE A 185 11.60 3.97 -14.28
N PRO A 186 10.71 4.03 -15.30
CA PRO A 186 10.84 3.23 -16.52
C PRO A 186 12.05 3.70 -17.35
N MET A 187 13.24 3.48 -16.80
CA MET A 187 14.53 3.78 -17.38
C MET A 187 14.94 2.56 -18.17
N VAL A 188 14.48 2.53 -19.43
CA VAL A 188 14.93 1.51 -20.39
C VAL A 188 16.40 1.74 -20.78
N ASP A 189 16.96 2.92 -20.47
CA ASP A 189 18.30 3.31 -20.83
C ASP A 189 19.36 2.88 -19.80
N ALA A 190 20.31 2.05 -20.22
CA ALA A 190 21.41 1.56 -19.39
C ALA A 190 22.40 2.66 -18.93
N HIS A 191 22.40 3.84 -19.56
CA HIS A 191 23.26 4.95 -19.18
C HIS A 191 22.70 5.79 -18.04
N ILE A 192 21.43 5.62 -17.70
CA ILE A 192 20.83 6.29 -16.55
C ILE A 192 20.88 5.33 -15.38
N LYS A 193 21.65 5.71 -14.35
CA LYS A 193 21.82 4.90 -13.15
C LYS A 193 21.24 5.62 -11.94
N ILE A 194 20.46 4.91 -11.14
CA ILE A 194 20.03 5.37 -9.83
C ILE A 194 21.14 5.04 -8.83
N LEU A 195 21.62 6.07 -8.13
CA LEU A 195 22.72 5.94 -7.16
C LEU A 195 22.19 5.73 -5.73
N GLN A 196 21.11 6.40 -5.39
CA GLN A 196 20.46 6.31 -4.09
C GLN A 196 19.02 6.83 -4.19
N TYR A 197 18.17 6.41 -3.26
CA TYR A 197 16.91 7.09 -2.99
C TYR A 197 16.56 7.01 -1.52
N GLU A 198 15.83 8.02 -1.08
CA GLU A 198 15.44 8.18 0.31
C GLU A 198 14.14 8.99 0.38
N GLY A 199 13.25 8.62 1.28
CA GLY A 199 12.06 9.41 1.58
C GLY A 199 10.98 8.58 2.26
N ASP A 200 9.75 9.07 2.23
CA ASP A 200 8.67 8.54 3.06
C ASP A 200 7.52 8.00 2.21
N VAL A 201 6.90 6.93 2.71
CA VAL A 201 5.68 6.37 2.15
C VAL A 201 4.59 6.47 3.20
N THR A 202 3.44 6.98 2.78
CA THR A 202 2.24 7.04 3.62
C THR A 202 1.16 6.17 3.03
N PHE A 203 0.70 5.20 3.81
CA PHE A 203 -0.48 4.41 3.54
C PHE A 203 -1.65 4.92 4.36
N ARG A 204 -2.60 5.56 3.69
CA ARG A 204 -3.81 6.09 4.29
C ARG A 204 -4.95 5.08 4.11
N LEU A 205 -5.49 4.65 5.24
CA LEU A 205 -6.69 3.83 5.32
C LEU A 205 -7.84 4.72 5.77
N THR A 206 -8.95 4.68 5.04
CA THR A 206 -10.14 5.50 5.33
C THR A 206 -11.37 4.63 5.41
N ASN A 207 -12.24 4.94 6.37
CA ASN A 207 -13.53 4.29 6.53
C ASN A 207 -14.55 5.02 5.67
N VAL A 208 -14.66 4.62 4.41
CA VAL A 208 -15.59 5.21 3.46
C VAL A 208 -16.75 4.25 3.20
N PRO A 209 -17.99 4.76 3.11
CA PRO A 209 -18.36 6.18 3.11
C PRO A 209 -18.65 6.77 4.51
N ASN A 210 -18.19 6.13 5.58
CA ASN A 210 -18.40 6.57 6.97
C ASN A 210 -17.47 7.73 7.40
N ASP A 211 -17.49 8.84 6.66
CA ASP A 211 -16.62 10.01 6.90
C ASP A 211 -16.78 10.65 8.29
N ALA A 212 -17.96 10.46 8.89
CA ALA A 212 -18.28 10.91 10.26
C ALA A 212 -17.70 10.00 11.35
N GLY A 213 -17.13 8.84 11.00
CA GLY A 213 -16.57 7.89 11.96
C GLY A 213 -17.60 7.25 12.88
N THR A 214 -18.86 7.15 12.45
CA THR A 214 -19.97 6.63 13.24
C THR A 214 -19.85 5.12 13.47
N PHE A 215 -19.46 4.39 12.44
CA PHE A 215 -19.16 2.96 12.53
C PHE A 215 -17.67 2.71 12.77
N ASN A 216 -17.37 1.72 13.60
CA ASN A 216 -16.00 1.23 13.75
C ASN A 216 -15.76 0.03 12.84
N THR A 217 -14.54 -0.06 12.32
CA THR A 217 -14.05 -1.19 11.54
C THR A 217 -12.88 -1.83 12.26
N PHE A 218 -12.79 -3.16 12.18
CA PHE A 218 -11.74 -3.94 12.84
C PHE A 218 -11.11 -4.91 11.84
N PHE A 219 -9.84 -4.71 11.54
CA PHE A 219 -9.14 -5.43 10.47
C PHE A 219 -7.63 -5.43 10.69
N ALA A 220 -6.89 -6.20 9.90
CA ALA A 220 -5.44 -6.16 9.85
C ALA A 220 -4.97 -5.52 8.55
N ALA A 221 -3.88 -4.76 8.58
CA ALA A 221 -3.25 -4.19 7.40
C ALA A 221 -1.75 -4.46 7.41
N SER A 222 -1.15 -4.52 6.22
CA SER A 222 0.29 -4.60 6.01
C SER A 222 0.79 -3.37 5.25
N ILE A 223 2.10 -3.24 5.12
CA ILE A 223 2.69 -2.21 4.26
C ILE A 223 2.15 -2.34 2.82
N PRO A 224 1.86 -1.22 2.13
CA PRO A 224 1.27 -1.28 0.80
C PRO A 224 2.30 -1.68 -0.27
N VAL A 225 3.57 -1.34 -0.04
CA VAL A 225 4.65 -1.43 -1.01
C VAL A 225 5.92 -1.90 -0.33
N ILE A 226 6.58 -2.88 -0.93
CA ILE A 226 7.92 -3.32 -0.53
C ILE A 226 8.90 -2.86 -1.61
N PHE A 227 9.93 -2.13 -1.20
CA PHE A 227 11.00 -1.69 -2.10
C PHE A 227 12.11 -2.74 -2.07
N ASP A 228 12.28 -3.44 -3.18
CA ASP A 228 13.26 -4.53 -3.25
C ASP A 228 14.69 -4.01 -3.01
N GLY A 229 15.39 -4.67 -2.08
CA GLY A 229 16.74 -4.31 -1.64
C GLY A 229 16.84 -3.05 -0.76
N ALA A 230 15.75 -2.34 -0.49
CA ALA A 230 15.74 -1.14 0.34
C ALA A 230 15.62 -1.46 1.84
N SER A 231 16.14 -0.56 2.67
CA SER A 231 15.80 -0.51 4.08
C SER A 231 14.46 0.20 4.27
N MET A 232 13.60 -0.36 5.12
CA MET A 232 12.32 0.24 5.51
C MET A 232 12.32 0.39 7.03
N THR A 233 12.25 1.63 7.52
CA THR A 233 12.41 1.98 8.94
C THR A 233 11.35 2.98 9.41
N ASP A 234 11.39 3.32 10.70
CA ASP A 234 10.63 4.45 11.27
C ASP A 234 9.10 4.36 11.07
N PHE A 235 8.58 3.14 11.20
CA PHE A 235 7.16 2.85 11.10
C PHE A 235 6.35 3.62 12.15
N THR A 236 5.41 4.45 11.69
CA THR A 236 4.49 5.19 12.55
C THR A 236 3.05 4.97 12.07
N PRO A 237 2.15 4.44 12.90
CA PRO A 237 2.39 3.92 14.24
C PRO A 237 3.26 2.65 14.21
N ASN A 238 3.80 2.27 15.37
CA ASN A 238 4.49 0.98 15.53
C ASN A 238 3.57 -0.17 15.11
N TYR A 239 4.13 -1.15 14.38
CA TYR A 239 3.39 -2.32 13.96
C TYR A 239 3.11 -3.26 15.15
N THR A 240 2.03 -4.02 15.05
CA THR A 240 1.60 -4.93 16.12
C THR A 240 2.43 -6.20 16.15
N MET A 241 2.76 -6.74 14.98
CA MET A 241 3.51 -7.99 14.80
C MET A 241 4.05 -8.09 13.38
N THR A 242 4.85 -9.12 13.09
CA THR A 242 5.24 -9.44 11.71
C THR A 242 4.19 -10.31 11.03
N TYR A 243 4.22 -10.40 9.70
CA TYR A 243 3.30 -11.23 8.91
C TYR A 243 3.40 -12.71 9.28
N ARG A 244 4.62 -13.19 9.56
CA ARG A 244 4.82 -14.56 10.04
C ARG A 244 4.15 -14.77 11.39
N ASP A 245 4.35 -13.87 12.33
CA ASP A 245 3.72 -13.96 13.66
C ASP A 245 2.18 -13.88 13.54
N TYR A 246 1.69 -13.04 12.62
CA TYR A 246 0.27 -12.93 12.31
C TYR A 246 -0.32 -14.27 11.82
N MET A 247 0.31 -14.89 10.83
CA MET A 247 -0.18 -16.11 10.17
C MET A 247 0.06 -17.38 10.97
N GLU A 248 1.23 -17.50 11.62
CA GLU A 248 1.63 -18.72 12.33
C GLU A 248 1.08 -18.76 13.76
N GLU A 249 0.84 -17.61 14.40
CA GLU A 249 0.48 -17.57 15.82
C GLU A 249 -0.84 -16.85 16.08
N PHE A 250 -0.93 -15.57 15.70
CA PHE A 250 -2.04 -14.71 16.10
C PHE A 250 -3.40 -15.21 15.58
N VAL A 251 -3.52 -15.51 14.28
CA VAL A 251 -4.79 -15.95 13.69
C VAL A 251 -5.30 -17.23 14.33
N TRP A 252 -4.42 -18.17 14.65
CA TRP A 252 -4.79 -19.44 15.30
C TRP A 252 -5.23 -19.21 16.74
N LYS A 253 -4.42 -18.50 17.53
CA LYS A 253 -4.74 -18.19 18.93
C LYS A 253 -6.02 -17.39 19.06
N TYR A 254 -6.26 -16.41 18.18
CA TYR A 254 -7.48 -15.61 18.18
C TYR A 254 -8.72 -16.47 17.93
N LYS A 255 -8.60 -17.50 17.08
CA LYS A 255 -9.67 -18.47 16.82
C LYS A 255 -9.79 -19.56 17.89
N GLY A 256 -8.97 -19.52 18.95
CA GLY A 256 -8.92 -20.57 19.97
C GLY A 256 -8.36 -21.91 19.45
N LEU A 257 -7.60 -21.87 18.34
CA LEU A 257 -7.00 -23.03 17.71
C LEU A 257 -5.50 -23.09 17.99
N ASN A 258 -4.94 -24.29 17.95
CA ASN A 258 -3.49 -24.47 18.00
C ASN A 258 -2.89 -24.26 16.59
N PRO A 259 -1.72 -23.59 16.48
CA PRO A 259 -0.98 -23.53 15.24
C PRO A 259 -0.71 -24.92 14.67
N PRO A 260 -0.72 -25.10 13.33
CA PRO A 260 -0.30 -26.34 12.73
C PRO A 260 1.15 -26.65 13.16
N GLN A 261 1.40 -27.87 13.63
CA GLN A 261 2.76 -28.31 13.92
C GLN A 261 3.57 -28.25 12.62
N LYS A 262 4.69 -27.53 12.63
CA LYS A 262 5.62 -27.48 11.49
C LYS A 262 6.00 -28.91 11.15
N SER A 263 5.57 -29.39 9.98
CA SER A 263 5.94 -30.70 9.50
C SER A 263 7.46 -30.75 9.44
N GLN A 264 8.07 -31.70 10.16
CA GLN A 264 9.48 -31.99 9.98
C GLN A 264 9.72 -32.25 8.48
N PRO A 265 10.83 -31.79 7.89
CA PRO A 265 11.12 -32.04 6.49
C PRO A 265 10.97 -33.55 6.24
N GLN A 266 9.97 -33.92 5.44
CA GLN A 266 9.80 -35.31 5.07
C GLN A 266 11.08 -35.72 4.33
N PRO A 267 11.74 -36.83 4.73
CA PRO A 267 12.84 -37.36 3.97
C PRO A 267 12.39 -37.54 2.52
N LEU A 268 13.17 -37.04 1.57
CA LEU A 268 12.89 -37.21 0.15
C LEU A 268 12.60 -38.69 -0.13
N PRO A 269 11.49 -39.01 -0.84
CA PRO A 269 11.19 -40.40 -1.17
C PRO A 269 12.37 -40.98 -1.94
N THR A 270 12.86 -42.14 -1.50
CA THR A 270 13.93 -42.88 -2.14
C THR A 270 13.46 -43.26 -3.55
N MET A 271 13.88 -42.50 -4.56
CA MET A 271 13.58 -42.83 -5.95
C MET A 271 14.35 -44.10 -6.32
N PRO A 272 13.67 -45.21 -6.66
CA PRO A 272 14.35 -46.42 -7.10
C PRO A 272 14.95 -46.17 -8.49
N GLY A 273 16.27 -46.23 -8.62
CA GLY A 273 16.96 -46.25 -9.92
C GLY A 273 18.03 -45.19 -10.14
N MET A 274 18.27 -44.27 -9.20
CA MET A 274 19.45 -43.39 -9.24
C MET A 274 20.47 -43.82 -8.18
N PHE A 275 21.74 -43.88 -8.56
CA PHE A 275 22.84 -44.19 -7.65
C PHE A 275 22.78 -43.27 -6.43
N GLN A 276 22.59 -43.85 -5.24
CA GLN A 276 22.79 -43.11 -4.00
C GLN A 276 24.27 -42.76 -3.89
N LEU A 277 24.57 -41.46 -3.85
CA LEU A 277 25.93 -41.00 -3.57
C LEU A 277 26.32 -41.52 -2.19
N SER A 278 27.25 -42.47 -2.13
CA SER A 278 27.80 -42.94 -0.86
C SER A 278 28.63 -41.82 -0.23
N SER A 279 28.56 -41.67 1.09
CA SER A 279 29.44 -40.79 1.87
C SER A 279 30.89 -41.30 1.93
N SER A 280 31.28 -42.15 1.00
CA SER A 280 32.61 -42.75 0.88
C SER A 280 33.05 -42.69 -0.57
N LEU A 281 34.29 -42.26 -0.77
CA LEU A 281 34.96 -42.42 -2.06
C LEU A 281 35.23 -43.92 -2.29
N ILE A 282 35.44 -44.31 -3.54
CA ILE A 282 35.86 -45.67 -3.92
C ILE A 282 37.16 -46.09 -3.18
N SER A 283 37.95 -45.11 -2.73
CA SER A 283 39.15 -45.30 -1.89
C SER A 283 38.87 -45.63 -0.41
N GLY A 284 37.61 -45.71 0.02
CA GLY A 284 37.22 -46.03 1.40
C GLY A 284 37.29 -44.85 2.38
N VAL A 285 37.69 -43.66 1.92
CA VAL A 285 37.73 -42.46 2.75
C VAL A 285 36.31 -41.89 2.90
N SER A 286 35.87 -41.71 4.15
CA SER A 286 34.60 -41.06 4.47
C SER A 286 34.68 -39.57 4.12
N VAL A 287 33.78 -39.13 3.25
CA VAL A 287 33.60 -37.72 2.91
C VAL A 287 32.35 -37.28 3.66
N GLY A 288 32.48 -36.26 4.52
CA GLY A 288 31.34 -35.71 5.23
C GLY A 288 30.21 -35.39 4.26
N THR A 289 28.99 -35.83 4.57
CA THR A 289 27.80 -35.44 3.83
C THR A 289 27.73 -33.92 3.81
N PRO A 290 27.63 -33.27 2.64
CA PRO A 290 27.44 -31.83 2.61
C PRO A 290 26.18 -31.51 3.41
N GLU A 291 26.32 -30.68 4.43
CA GLU A 291 25.16 -30.09 5.09
C GLU A 291 24.45 -29.23 4.05
N ILE A 292 23.45 -29.83 3.42
CA ILE A 292 22.45 -29.09 2.67
C ILE A 292 21.66 -28.36 3.76
N ASN A 293 22.15 -27.19 4.15
CA ASN A 293 21.30 -26.22 4.81
C ASN A 293 20.20 -25.91 3.80
N PRO A 294 18.95 -26.38 4.01
CA PRO A 294 17.86 -25.90 3.18
C PRO A 294 17.95 -24.37 3.23
N PRO A 295 17.80 -23.67 2.09
CA PRO A 295 17.83 -22.23 2.11
C PRO A 295 16.91 -21.81 3.25
N LYS A 296 17.44 -21.08 4.25
CA LYS A 296 16.61 -20.44 5.26
C LYS A 296 15.49 -19.83 4.46
N GLN A 297 14.26 -20.34 4.61
CA GLN A 297 13.13 -19.80 3.88
C GLN A 297 13.08 -18.34 4.32
N ALA A 298 13.66 -17.46 3.52
CA ALA A 298 13.50 -16.03 3.61
C ALA A 298 12.10 -15.79 3.08
N GLY A 299 11.11 -16.27 3.85
CA GLY A 299 9.74 -15.85 3.66
C GLY A 299 9.74 -14.34 3.77
N PHE A 300 9.04 -13.69 2.86
CA PHE A 300 8.76 -12.26 2.96
C PHE A 300 8.01 -12.03 4.27
N ASP A 301 8.73 -11.61 5.30
CA ASP A 301 8.18 -11.23 6.60
C ASP A 301 8.15 -9.70 6.67
N PHE A 302 6.98 -9.13 6.89
CA PHE A 302 6.75 -7.69 6.84
C PHE A 302 5.84 -7.22 7.98
N PRO A 303 5.88 -5.93 8.35
CA PRO A 303 5.04 -5.37 9.41
C PRO A 303 3.54 -5.53 9.15
N VAL A 304 2.80 -5.89 10.21
CA VAL A 304 1.34 -6.00 10.23
C VAL A 304 0.78 -5.23 11.42
N TRP A 305 -0.29 -4.46 11.16
CA TRP A 305 -1.04 -3.71 12.15
C TRP A 305 -2.41 -4.35 12.36
N ILE A 306 -2.81 -4.51 13.61
CA ILE A 306 -4.20 -4.76 13.99
C ILE A 306 -4.86 -3.40 14.24
N ILE A 307 -5.88 -3.09 13.45
CA ILE A 307 -6.46 -1.75 13.37
C ILE A 307 -7.92 -1.80 13.81
N PHE A 308 -8.24 -0.98 14.81
CA PHE A 308 -9.60 -0.61 15.18
C PHE A 308 -9.80 0.86 14.81
N MET A 309 -10.62 1.13 13.80
CA MET A 309 -10.68 2.44 13.14
C MET A 309 -12.11 2.97 13.05
N GLY A 310 -12.31 4.19 13.55
CA GLY A 310 -13.53 4.97 13.33
C GLY A 310 -13.53 5.65 11.96
N LYS A 311 -12.71 6.69 11.79
CA LYS A 311 -12.65 7.50 10.55
C LYS A 311 -11.52 7.10 9.60
N GLY A 312 -10.29 7.03 10.09
CA GLY A 312 -9.12 6.81 9.25
C GLY A 312 -7.84 6.60 10.08
N VAL A 313 -6.81 6.06 9.44
CA VAL A 313 -5.47 5.93 10.01
C VAL A 313 -4.43 6.10 8.90
N ASP A 314 -3.35 6.81 9.21
CA ASP A 314 -2.19 6.93 8.33
C ASP A 314 -1.06 6.07 8.92
N ILE A 315 -0.48 5.22 8.09
CA ILE A 315 0.72 4.44 8.38
C ILE A 315 1.85 5.01 7.54
N THR A 316 2.87 5.56 8.19
CA THR A 316 4.05 6.12 7.53
C THR A 316 5.28 5.27 7.81
N TYR A 317 6.18 5.19 6.84
CA TYR A 317 7.48 4.56 7.01
C TYR A 317 8.50 5.21 6.09
N HIS A 318 9.74 5.21 6.56
CA HIS A 318 10.87 5.73 5.83
C HIS A 318 11.48 4.62 4.98
N VAL A 319 11.88 4.96 3.75
CA VAL A 319 12.52 4.05 2.81
C VAL A 319 13.84 4.65 2.39
N SER A 320 14.91 3.88 2.52
CA SER A 320 16.24 4.29 2.07
C SER A 320 16.98 3.17 1.37
N TRP A 321 17.72 3.53 0.33
CA TRP A 321 18.55 2.61 -0.42
C TRP A 321 19.73 3.33 -1.06
N LYS A 322 20.84 2.63 -1.13
CA LYS A 322 22.05 3.13 -1.75
C LYS A 322 22.70 2.03 -2.58
N ASN A 323 23.20 2.41 -3.76
CA ASN A 323 23.96 1.52 -4.59
C ASN A 323 25.35 1.31 -3.97
N GLU A 324 25.59 0.13 -3.40
CA GLU A 324 26.87 -0.24 -2.77
C GLU A 324 27.98 -0.61 -3.79
N GLY A 325 27.75 -0.42 -5.09
CA GLY A 325 28.82 -0.54 -6.09
C GLY A 325 29.35 -1.97 -6.27
N ARG A 326 28.46 -2.95 -6.39
CA ARG A 326 28.81 -4.27 -6.94
C ARG A 326 28.83 -4.25 -8.46
#